data_AF-A0A7X8URB3-F1
#
_entry.id   AF-A0A7X8URB3-F1
#
_cell.length_a   1.000
_cell.length_b   1.000
_cell.length_c   1.000
_cell.angle_alpha   90.00
_cell.angle_beta   90.00
_cell.angle_gamma   90.00
#
_symmetry.space_group_name_H-M   'P 1'
#
loop_
_entity.id
_entity.type
_entity.pdbx_description
1 polymer ?
#
loop_
_entity_poly.entity_id
_entity_poly.type
_entity_poly.pdbx_seq_one_letter_code
_entity_poly.pdbx_strand_id
1 'polypeptide(L)'
;MIRKMAVLAVLALVANMATAASQMTISSAVTAAYDLEGNPLAELPNIASQVGQAFIYQVDFSIQVNSLPTGFTGFGGAALNLDLLPGLVIPVVDGSIQGYMADASQIYNKPSGIGRTLVNVWSSNGDYGDANDLQAMAISINTAGWQGAVDNRRNLATTGPLYFGSAFVTWDGVTETDLLLDFYQGGYVTSAGILEVDHTASLVGEGIHFVPEPATITLVVLGGMAIARRRIAKAVV
;
A
#
# COMPACT_ATOMS: atom_id res chain seq x y z
N MET A 1 64.53 31.76 -20.72
CA MET A 1 64.10 31.65 -19.30
C MET A 1 62.58 31.60 -19.29
N ILE A 2 62.03 30.38 -19.22
CA ILE A 2 60.60 30.08 -19.44
C ILE A 2 59.87 30.23 -18.10
N ARG A 3 58.97 31.20 -17.95
CA ARG A 3 58.06 31.27 -16.79
C ARG A 3 56.83 30.43 -17.06
N LYS A 4 56.69 29.38 -16.24
CA LYS A 4 55.62 28.39 -16.26
C LYS A 4 54.30 28.98 -15.75
N MET A 5 53.24 28.47 -16.38
CA MET A 5 51.82 28.51 -16.07
C MET A 5 51.43 28.43 -14.60
N ALA A 6 50.31 29.06 -14.26
CA ALA A 6 49.31 28.47 -13.39
C ALA A 6 47.91 28.83 -13.94
N VAL A 7 47.38 27.93 -14.78
CA VAL A 7 45.96 27.91 -15.15
C VAL A 7 45.24 27.36 -13.93
N LEU A 8 44.43 28.20 -13.29
CA LEU A 8 43.57 27.81 -12.18
C LEU A 8 42.44 26.95 -12.75
N ALA A 9 42.63 25.63 -12.73
CA ALA A 9 41.57 24.68 -13.01
C ALA A 9 40.53 24.77 -11.89
N VAL A 10 39.39 25.40 -12.19
CA VAL A 10 38.17 25.29 -11.38
C VAL A 10 37.73 23.84 -11.49
N LEU A 11 38.13 23.02 -10.52
CA LEU A 11 37.52 21.71 -10.31
C LEU A 11 36.07 21.96 -9.90
N ALA A 12 35.15 21.78 -10.84
CA ALA A 12 33.74 21.63 -10.54
C ALA A 12 33.60 20.36 -9.69
N LEU A 13 33.50 20.54 -8.37
CA LEU A 13 33.09 19.49 -7.45
C LEU A 13 31.60 19.24 -7.69
N VAL A 14 31.26 18.50 -8.75
CA VAL A 14 29.97 17.82 -8.82
C VAL A 14 30.05 16.73 -7.78
N ALA A 15 29.66 17.06 -6.55
CA ALA A 15 29.36 16.05 -5.57
C ALA A 15 28.21 15.23 -6.14
N ASN A 16 28.54 14.06 -6.71
CA ASN A 16 27.60 12.98 -6.88
C ASN A 16 27.15 12.58 -5.45
N MET A 17 26.22 13.36 -4.89
CA MET A 17 25.40 12.87 -3.80
C MET A 17 24.56 11.77 -4.43
N ALA A 18 24.99 10.53 -4.25
CA ALA A 18 24.09 9.40 -4.40
C ALA A 18 22.94 9.68 -3.43
N THR A 19 21.83 10.20 -3.95
CA THR A 19 20.57 10.27 -3.25
C THR A 19 20.25 8.84 -2.89
N ALA A 20 20.38 8.48 -1.60
CA ALA A 20 19.73 7.28 -1.11
C ALA A 20 18.26 7.45 -1.45
N ALA A 21 17.75 6.61 -2.36
CA ALA A 21 16.35 6.63 -2.73
C ALA A 21 15.54 6.50 -1.45
N SER A 22 14.55 7.38 -1.27
CA SER A 22 13.60 7.23 -0.18
C SER A 22 12.99 5.84 -0.25
N GLN A 23 12.93 5.16 0.89
CA GLN A 23 12.23 3.89 1.00
C GLN A 23 10.89 4.14 1.67
N MET A 24 9.82 4.02 0.90
CA MET A 24 8.46 4.08 1.36
C MET A 24 7.78 2.75 1.06
N THR A 25 7.02 2.27 2.04
CA THR A 25 6.26 1.02 1.96
C THR A 25 4.81 1.36 2.19
N ILE A 26 3.93 0.76 1.40
CA ILE A 26 2.50 0.78 1.66
C ILE A 26 2.09 -0.66 1.96
N SER A 27 1.43 -0.82 3.09
CA SER A 27 0.83 -2.08 3.51
C SER A 27 -0.67 -1.99 3.33
N SER A 28 -1.25 -3.08 2.82
CA SER A 28 -2.68 -3.29 2.70
C SER A 28 -3.12 -4.44 3.60
N ALA A 29 -4.33 -4.37 4.15
CA ALA A 29 -4.90 -5.47 4.93
C ALA A 29 -6.42 -5.50 4.78
N VAL A 30 -6.98 -6.70 4.59
CA VAL A 30 -8.43 -6.90 4.69
C VAL A 30 -8.80 -6.93 6.18
N THR A 31 -9.59 -5.95 6.63
CA THR A 31 -9.86 -5.74 8.07
C THR A 31 -11.32 -5.97 8.44
N ALA A 32 -12.24 -5.86 7.49
CA ALA A 32 -13.65 -6.12 7.69
C ALA A 32 -14.32 -6.66 6.41
N ALA A 33 -15.50 -7.25 6.58
CA ALA A 33 -16.36 -7.64 5.49
C ALA A 33 -17.83 -7.37 5.83
N TYR A 34 -18.63 -7.22 4.78
CA TYR A 34 -20.04 -6.86 4.84
C TYR A 34 -20.84 -7.73 3.88
N ASP A 35 -22.13 -7.89 4.15
CA ASP A 35 -23.08 -8.39 3.14
C ASP A 35 -23.28 -7.35 2.02
N LEU A 36 -24.05 -7.71 1.00
CA LEU A 36 -24.26 -6.84 -0.17
C LEU A 36 -25.16 -5.64 0.15
N GLU A 37 -25.87 -5.68 1.27
CA GLU A 37 -26.64 -4.58 1.84
C GLU A 37 -25.78 -3.64 2.72
N GLY A 38 -24.49 -3.94 2.91
CA GLY A 38 -23.57 -3.13 3.69
C GLY A 38 -23.64 -3.36 5.20
N ASN A 39 -24.28 -4.43 5.66
CA ASN A 39 -24.26 -4.80 7.08
C ASN A 39 -22.96 -5.54 7.42
N PRO A 40 -22.29 -5.19 8.53
CA PRO A 40 -21.04 -5.81 8.92
C PRO A 40 -21.24 -7.29 9.27
N LEU A 41 -20.32 -8.14 8.79
CA LEU A 41 -20.28 -9.54 9.16
C LEU A 41 -19.61 -9.70 10.53
N ALA A 42 -20.07 -10.69 11.30
CA ALA A 42 -19.50 -11.00 12.61
C ALA A 42 -18.10 -11.62 12.51
N GLU A 43 -17.82 -12.35 11.43
CA GLU A 43 -16.54 -12.98 11.14
C GLU A 43 -16.07 -12.59 9.75
N LEU A 44 -14.77 -12.33 9.60
CA LEU A 44 -14.16 -12.01 8.31
C LEU A 44 -14.02 -13.29 7.47
N PRO A 45 -14.66 -13.39 6.29
CA PRO A 45 -14.48 -14.53 5.40
C PRO A 45 -13.03 -14.62 4.90
N ASN A 46 -12.50 -15.84 4.81
CA ASN A 46 -11.11 -16.06 4.44
C ASN A 46 -10.90 -15.87 2.93
N ILE A 47 -10.28 -14.74 2.54
CA ILE A 47 -9.94 -14.40 1.16
C ILE A 47 -8.90 -15.34 0.51
N ALA A 48 -8.21 -16.18 1.29
CA ALA A 48 -7.26 -17.18 0.79
C ALA A 48 -7.93 -18.51 0.41
N SER A 49 -9.26 -18.60 0.50
CA SER A 49 -10.05 -19.78 0.12
C SER A 49 -11.35 -19.38 -0.53
N GLN A 50 -11.92 -20.25 -1.37
CA GLN A 50 -13.26 -20.00 -1.90
C GLN A 50 -14.28 -19.93 -0.77
N VAL A 51 -15.03 -18.83 -0.71
CA VAL A 51 -16.13 -18.62 0.24
C VAL A 51 -17.50 -18.92 -0.38
N GLY A 52 -17.57 -18.97 -1.72
CA GLY A 52 -18.74 -19.43 -2.46
C GLY A 52 -19.92 -18.45 -2.54
N GLN A 53 -19.76 -17.24 -2.02
CA GLN A 53 -20.74 -16.16 -2.10
C GLN A 53 -20.05 -14.80 -2.12
N ALA A 54 -20.73 -13.82 -2.69
CA ALA A 54 -20.21 -12.46 -2.79
C ALA A 54 -20.28 -11.73 -1.44
N PHE A 55 -19.22 -10.99 -1.14
CA PHE A 55 -19.15 -10.10 0.02
C PHE A 55 -18.43 -8.80 -0.37
N ILE A 56 -18.69 -7.75 0.40
CA ILE A 56 -17.94 -6.51 0.34
C ILE A 56 -16.80 -6.61 1.35
N TYR A 57 -15.57 -6.36 0.92
CA TYR A 57 -14.37 -6.37 1.76
C TYR A 57 -13.86 -4.95 1.94
N GLN A 58 -13.55 -4.57 3.18
CA GLN A 58 -12.82 -3.36 3.50
C GLN A 58 -11.32 -3.68 3.51
N VAL A 59 -10.57 -2.98 2.66
CA VAL A 59 -9.12 -3.06 2.59
C VAL A 59 -8.55 -1.77 3.14
N ASP A 60 -7.90 -1.86 4.30
CA ASP A 60 -7.24 -0.73 4.95
C ASP A 60 -5.82 -0.56 4.43
N PHE A 61 -5.42 0.70 4.24
CA PHE A 61 -4.09 1.04 3.77
C PHE A 61 -3.34 1.90 4.76
N SER A 62 -2.06 1.58 4.92
CA SER A 62 -1.13 2.34 5.74
C SER A 62 0.17 2.59 5.00
N ILE A 63 0.77 3.74 5.24
CA ILE A 63 2.03 4.15 4.64
C ILE A 63 3.12 4.26 5.72
N GLN A 64 4.31 3.77 5.41
CA GLN A 64 5.50 3.93 6.23
C GLN A 64 6.65 4.48 5.38
N VAL A 65 7.33 5.49 5.91
CA VAL A 65 8.54 6.08 5.32
C VAL A 65 9.74 5.63 6.15
N ASN A 66 10.46 4.64 5.65
CA ASN A 66 11.60 4.02 6.35
C ASN A 66 12.82 4.94 6.38
N SER A 67 12.97 5.78 5.37
CA SER A 67 14.03 6.80 5.32
C SER A 67 13.60 7.99 4.48
N LEU A 68 13.97 9.19 4.92
CA LEU A 68 13.81 10.41 4.14
C LEU A 68 15.09 10.68 3.33
N PRO A 69 14.99 11.21 2.10
CA PRO A 69 16.17 11.67 1.39
C PRO A 69 16.85 12.83 2.12
N THR A 70 18.13 13.04 1.84
CA THR A 70 18.89 14.15 2.44
C THR A 70 18.25 15.49 2.08
N GLY A 71 18.09 16.38 3.06
CA GLY A 71 17.47 17.70 2.88
C GLY A 71 15.97 17.76 3.17
N PHE A 72 15.33 16.60 3.32
CA PHE A 72 13.92 16.51 3.69
C PHE A 72 13.72 16.29 5.19
N THR A 73 12.59 16.77 5.67
CA THR A 73 12.24 16.72 7.10
C THR A 73 11.00 15.90 7.38
N GLY A 74 10.17 15.60 6.38
CA GLY A 74 8.99 14.74 6.55
C GLY A 74 8.40 14.27 5.22
N PHE A 75 7.44 13.35 5.32
CA PHE A 75 6.55 12.97 4.22
C PHE A 75 5.67 14.15 3.82
N GLY A 76 5.44 14.34 2.53
CA GLY A 76 4.63 15.42 1.98
C GLY A 76 3.35 14.95 1.28
N GLY A 77 3.44 13.84 0.57
CA GLY A 77 2.30 13.28 -0.14
C GLY A 77 2.66 12.10 -1.03
N ALA A 78 1.64 11.51 -1.61
CA ALA A 78 1.70 10.36 -2.48
C ALA A 78 0.52 10.39 -3.46
N ALA A 79 0.78 9.96 -4.68
CA ALA A 79 -0.24 9.70 -5.67
C ALA A 79 -0.15 8.22 -6.10
N LEU A 80 -1.30 7.55 -6.10
CA LEU A 80 -1.41 6.11 -6.27
C LEU A 80 -2.70 5.74 -7.01
N ASN A 81 -2.74 4.53 -7.52
CA ASN A 81 -3.88 3.86 -8.10
C ASN A 81 -4.13 2.56 -7.36
N LEU A 82 -5.38 2.15 -7.27
CA LEU A 82 -5.76 0.81 -6.87
C LEU A 82 -6.37 0.10 -8.07
N ASP A 83 -5.59 -0.81 -8.65
CA ASP A 83 -6.03 -1.56 -9.82
C ASP A 83 -6.87 -2.76 -9.39
N LEU A 84 -8.15 -2.68 -9.72
CA LEU A 84 -9.12 -3.77 -9.56
C LEU A 84 -8.98 -4.73 -10.74
N LEU A 85 -8.37 -5.91 -10.52
CA LEU A 85 -8.36 -6.93 -11.55
C LEU A 85 -9.76 -7.54 -11.78
N PRO A 86 -10.00 -8.20 -12.92
CA PRO A 86 -11.28 -8.84 -13.19
C PRO A 86 -11.72 -9.75 -12.05
N GLY A 87 -12.93 -9.56 -11.52
CA GLY A 87 -13.44 -10.27 -10.35
C GLY A 87 -13.62 -9.38 -9.12
N LEU A 88 -12.97 -8.20 -9.10
CA LEU A 88 -13.24 -7.14 -8.14
C LEU A 88 -14.06 -6.03 -8.79
N VAL A 89 -15.06 -5.53 -8.06
CA VAL A 89 -15.85 -4.35 -8.47
C VAL A 89 -16.11 -3.46 -7.27
N ILE A 90 -16.30 -2.16 -7.52
CA ILE A 90 -16.69 -1.24 -6.45
C ILE A 90 -18.15 -1.50 -6.06
N PRO A 91 -18.44 -1.72 -4.76
CA PRO A 91 -19.79 -1.94 -4.29
C PRO A 91 -20.69 -0.73 -4.49
N VAL A 92 -21.96 -1.01 -4.72
CA VAL A 92 -23.04 -0.02 -4.69
C VAL A 92 -24.03 -0.42 -3.60
N VAL A 93 -24.09 0.37 -2.53
CA VAL A 93 -24.98 0.13 -1.38
C VAL A 93 -25.99 1.27 -1.34
N ASP A 94 -27.28 0.94 -1.30
CA ASP A 94 -28.39 1.90 -1.35
C ASP A 94 -28.31 2.90 -2.51
N GLY A 95 -27.79 2.46 -3.66
CA GLY A 95 -27.61 3.29 -4.85
C GLY A 95 -26.42 4.27 -4.78
N SER A 96 -25.62 4.21 -3.72
CA SER A 96 -24.37 4.97 -3.58
C SER A 96 -23.16 4.07 -3.81
N ILE A 97 -22.23 4.54 -4.64
CA ILE A 97 -20.93 3.91 -4.83
C ILE A 97 -20.14 4.03 -3.54
N GLN A 98 -19.58 2.91 -3.07
CA GLN A 98 -18.72 2.82 -1.90
C GLN A 98 -17.30 2.46 -2.38
N GLY A 99 -16.59 3.45 -2.93
CA GLY A 99 -15.22 3.26 -3.46
C GLY A 99 -14.17 3.38 -2.36
N TYR A 100 -13.70 4.61 -2.18
CA TYR A 100 -12.67 4.93 -1.20
C TYR A 100 -13.23 5.78 -0.05
N MET A 101 -12.86 5.42 1.18
CA MET A 101 -13.17 6.20 2.37
C MET A 101 -11.87 6.71 3.01
N ALA A 102 -11.71 8.03 2.96
CA ALA A 102 -10.53 8.71 3.45
C ALA A 102 -10.46 8.77 4.99
N ASP A 103 -9.27 8.60 5.54
CA ASP A 103 -9.00 8.98 6.93
C ASP A 103 -9.21 10.48 7.15
N ALA A 104 -10.04 10.81 8.15
CA ALA A 104 -10.38 12.17 8.54
C ALA A 104 -9.75 12.58 9.89
N SER A 105 -8.76 11.81 10.37
CA SER A 105 -8.11 12.06 11.65
C SER A 105 -7.45 13.45 11.71
N GLN A 106 -7.40 14.02 12.93
CA GLN A 106 -6.82 15.33 13.19
C GLN A 106 -5.71 15.25 14.24
N ILE A 107 -4.71 16.12 14.11
CA ILE A 107 -3.63 16.29 15.07
C ILE A 107 -3.41 17.76 15.40
N TYR A 108 -2.81 18.03 16.56
CA TYR A 108 -2.30 19.37 16.86
C TYR A 108 -1.07 19.65 16.01
N ASN A 109 -1.02 20.79 15.32
CA ASN A 109 0.15 21.22 14.56
C ASN A 109 1.39 21.51 15.42
N LYS A 110 1.22 21.72 16.74
CA LYS A 110 2.28 21.91 17.74
C LYS A 110 2.14 20.93 18.91
N PRO A 111 3.26 20.53 19.54
CA PRO A 111 3.21 19.66 20.71
C PRO A 111 2.60 20.34 21.94
N SER A 112 2.74 21.66 22.11
CA SER A 112 2.15 22.40 23.23
C SER A 112 2.14 23.92 23.00
N GLY A 113 1.40 24.66 23.85
CA GLY A 113 1.48 26.12 23.96
C GLY A 113 0.38 26.91 23.23
N ILE A 114 0.53 28.25 23.25
CA ILE A 114 -0.38 29.19 22.58
C ILE A 114 -0.24 29.03 21.06
N GLY A 115 -1.36 28.99 20.35
CA GLY A 115 -1.40 28.84 18.90
C GLY A 115 -1.26 27.41 18.40
N ARG A 116 -1.51 26.40 19.26
CA ARG A 116 -1.82 25.04 18.79
C ARG A 116 -3.18 25.07 18.08
N THR A 117 -3.26 24.46 16.92
CA THR A 117 -4.49 24.35 16.13
C THR A 117 -4.64 22.89 15.70
N LEU A 118 -5.86 22.38 15.78
CA LEU A 118 -6.18 21.09 15.17
C LEU A 118 -6.16 21.26 13.66
N VAL A 119 -5.40 20.39 13.00
CA VAL A 119 -5.33 20.29 11.56
C VAL A 119 -5.62 18.84 11.19
N ASN A 120 -6.22 18.63 10.02
CA ASN A 120 -6.32 17.27 9.48
C ASN A 120 -4.91 16.71 9.29
N VAL A 121 -4.74 15.42 9.58
CA VAL A 121 -3.51 14.70 9.25
C VAL A 121 -3.23 14.86 7.76
N TRP A 122 -4.25 14.63 6.95
CA TRP A 122 -4.22 14.76 5.50
C TRP A 122 -4.95 16.04 5.04
N SER A 123 -4.29 16.89 4.25
CA SER A 123 -4.97 18.00 3.53
C SER A 123 -5.81 17.50 2.37
N SER A 124 -5.27 16.50 1.68
CA SER A 124 -5.91 15.84 0.55
C SER A 124 -5.82 14.36 0.85
N ASN A 125 -6.95 13.69 0.76
CA ASN A 125 -7.05 12.26 0.96
C ASN A 125 -8.32 11.82 0.27
N GLY A 126 -8.18 11.31 -0.94
CA GLY A 126 -9.34 11.00 -1.75
C GLY A 126 -8.98 10.35 -3.06
N ASP A 127 -10.01 9.75 -3.63
CA ASP A 127 -10.08 9.40 -5.04
C ASP A 127 -10.55 10.65 -5.81
N TYR A 128 -9.70 11.12 -6.72
CA TYR A 128 -9.96 12.29 -7.56
C TYR A 128 -10.24 11.91 -9.02
N GLY A 129 -10.25 10.61 -9.33
CA GLY A 129 -10.58 10.06 -10.63
C GLY A 129 -12.07 9.83 -10.82
N ASP A 130 -12.40 8.82 -11.62
CA ASP A 130 -13.76 8.36 -11.77
C ASP A 130 -14.14 7.54 -10.53
N ALA A 131 -15.30 7.82 -9.92
CA ALA A 131 -15.72 7.15 -8.69
C ALA A 131 -15.83 5.61 -8.77
N ASN A 132 -15.71 5.03 -9.97
CA ASN A 132 -15.87 3.61 -10.27
C ASN A 132 -14.55 2.85 -10.50
N ASP A 133 -13.38 3.51 -10.41
CA ASP A 133 -12.11 2.87 -10.80
C ASP A 133 -11.00 2.91 -9.75
N LEU A 134 -11.13 3.70 -8.68
CA LEU A 134 -10.09 3.92 -7.66
C LEU A 134 -8.75 4.36 -8.24
N GLN A 135 -8.79 5.10 -9.34
CA GLN A 135 -7.63 5.65 -10.03
C GLN A 135 -7.41 7.12 -9.64
N ALA A 136 -6.17 7.60 -9.78
CA ALA A 136 -5.80 8.98 -9.45
C ALA A 136 -6.09 9.36 -7.99
N MET A 137 -5.84 8.42 -7.07
CA MET A 137 -5.90 8.70 -5.64
C MET A 137 -4.72 9.55 -5.21
N ALA A 138 -4.96 10.46 -4.26
CA ALA A 138 -3.91 11.29 -3.69
C ALA A 138 -4.07 11.44 -2.18
N ILE A 139 -2.96 11.25 -1.47
CA ILE A 139 -2.83 11.58 -0.06
C ILE A 139 -1.74 12.65 0.09
N SER A 140 -2.00 13.70 0.85
CA SER A 140 -1.03 14.76 1.08
C SER A 140 -1.22 15.40 2.44
N ILE A 141 -0.16 15.94 3.00
CA ILE A 141 -0.22 16.75 4.21
C ILE A 141 -0.22 18.24 3.84
N ASN A 142 -0.95 19.05 4.59
CA ASN A 142 -1.02 20.48 4.29
C ASN A 142 0.32 21.14 4.61
N THR A 143 1.04 21.65 3.62
CA THR A 143 2.24 22.46 3.89
C THR A 143 1.91 23.91 4.26
N ALA A 144 0.68 24.37 4.01
CA ALA A 144 0.23 25.66 4.51
C ALA A 144 0.22 25.64 6.06
N GLY A 145 0.97 26.57 6.65
CA GLY A 145 1.16 26.62 8.09
C GLY A 145 2.13 25.58 8.64
N TRP A 146 3.02 25.00 7.81
CA TRP A 146 4.16 24.20 8.26
C TRP A 146 5.05 25.00 9.20
N GLN A 147 5.45 24.39 10.31
CA GLN A 147 6.20 25.08 11.37
C GLN A 147 7.65 24.61 11.51
N GLY A 148 8.16 23.93 10.48
CA GLY A 148 9.53 23.43 10.47
C GLY A 148 9.73 22.33 11.51
N ALA A 149 10.82 22.44 12.27
CA ALA A 149 11.24 21.38 13.20
C ALA A 149 10.25 21.07 14.34
N VAL A 150 9.33 21.99 14.65
CA VAL A 150 8.33 21.84 15.73
C VAL A 150 6.96 21.39 15.25
N ASP A 151 6.79 21.17 13.93
CA ASP A 151 5.54 20.66 13.37
C ASP A 151 5.37 19.18 13.72
N ASN A 152 4.25 18.82 14.35
CA ASN A 152 3.98 17.42 14.71
C ASN A 152 3.77 16.53 13.48
N ARG A 153 3.44 17.10 12.31
CA ARG A 153 3.28 16.35 11.07
C ARG A 153 4.61 15.89 10.47
N ARG A 154 5.72 16.45 10.93
CA ARG A 154 7.07 16.17 10.45
C ARG A 154 7.42 14.69 10.44
N ASN A 155 7.01 13.98 11.48
CA ASN A 155 7.40 12.59 11.67
C ASN A 155 6.30 11.60 11.26
N LEU A 156 5.20 12.07 10.65
CA LEU A 156 4.15 11.19 10.14
C LEU A 156 4.73 10.15 9.19
N ALA A 157 4.26 8.91 9.32
CA ALA A 157 4.74 7.72 8.61
C ALA A 157 6.22 7.33 8.87
N THR A 158 7.05 8.17 9.50
CA THR A 158 8.47 7.85 9.79
C THR A 158 8.69 7.12 11.11
N THR A 159 7.77 7.28 12.07
CA THR A 159 7.82 6.61 13.37
C THR A 159 7.07 5.28 13.40
N GLY A 160 6.42 4.93 12.29
CA GLY A 160 5.62 3.71 12.12
C GLY A 160 4.58 3.89 11.02
N PRO A 161 3.86 2.82 10.65
CA PRO A 161 2.78 2.89 9.68
C PRO A 161 1.72 3.91 10.08
N LEU A 162 1.30 4.72 9.11
CA LEU A 162 0.23 5.69 9.26
C LEU A 162 -0.93 5.30 8.34
N TYR A 163 -2.07 5.01 8.95
CA TYR A 163 -3.31 4.72 8.24
C TYR A 163 -3.76 5.94 7.43
N PHE A 164 -4.15 5.72 6.17
CA PHE A 164 -4.64 6.79 5.31
C PHE A 164 -6.04 6.56 4.76
N GLY A 165 -6.61 5.35 4.81
CA GLY A 165 -7.99 5.13 4.40
C GLY A 165 -8.26 3.68 4.04
N SER A 166 -9.49 3.44 3.56
CA SER A 166 -9.94 2.13 3.11
C SER A 166 -10.53 2.18 1.72
N ALA A 167 -10.30 1.13 0.93
CA ALA A 167 -11.12 0.83 -0.24
C ALA A 167 -12.12 -0.26 0.10
N PHE A 168 -13.30 -0.19 -0.51
CA PHE A 168 -14.30 -1.25 -0.45
C PHE A 168 -14.38 -1.92 -1.82
N VAL A 169 -14.27 -3.24 -1.82
CA VAL A 169 -14.33 -4.06 -3.04
C VAL A 169 -15.30 -5.21 -2.85
N THR A 170 -16.13 -5.47 -3.84
CA THR A 170 -16.94 -6.68 -3.89
C THR A 170 -16.14 -7.76 -4.59
N TRP A 171 -16.04 -8.91 -3.94
CA TRP A 171 -15.49 -10.13 -4.53
C TRP A 171 -16.57 -11.21 -4.53
N ASP A 172 -16.68 -11.98 -5.62
CA ASP A 172 -17.71 -13.00 -5.80
C ASP A 172 -17.52 -14.26 -4.95
N GLY A 173 -16.36 -14.38 -4.29
CA GLY A 173 -16.02 -15.49 -3.42
C GLY A 173 -15.51 -16.74 -4.13
N VAL A 174 -15.28 -16.67 -5.45
CA VAL A 174 -14.96 -17.82 -6.31
C VAL A 174 -13.83 -17.51 -7.29
N THR A 175 -13.87 -16.36 -7.96
CA THR A 175 -12.94 -15.95 -9.02
C THR A 175 -11.62 -15.50 -8.42
N GLU A 176 -10.51 -16.16 -8.77
CA GLU A 176 -9.17 -15.70 -8.41
C GLU A 176 -8.90 -14.32 -9.01
N THR A 177 -8.44 -13.38 -8.19
CA THR A 177 -8.26 -11.98 -8.61
C THR A 177 -7.32 -11.23 -7.66
N ASP A 178 -6.88 -10.04 -8.05
CA ASP A 178 -6.00 -9.18 -7.27
C ASP A 178 -6.54 -7.75 -7.18
N LEU A 179 -6.27 -7.14 -6.03
CA LEU A 179 -6.23 -5.70 -5.85
C LEU A 179 -4.76 -5.28 -5.85
N LEU A 180 -4.31 -4.60 -6.89
CA LEU A 180 -2.91 -4.14 -6.99
C LEU A 180 -2.82 -2.67 -6.57
N LEU A 181 -1.76 -2.34 -5.83
CA LEU A 181 -1.49 -0.97 -5.41
C LEU A 181 -0.32 -0.41 -6.20
N ASP A 182 -0.63 0.56 -7.05
CA ASP A 182 0.32 1.16 -7.99
C ASP A 182 0.63 2.58 -7.56
N PHE A 183 1.84 2.80 -7.07
CA PHE A 183 2.30 4.13 -6.70
C PHE A 183 3.17 4.71 -7.79
N TYR A 184 2.88 5.94 -8.21
CA TYR A 184 3.63 6.59 -9.28
C TYR A 184 4.33 7.89 -8.87
N GLN A 185 4.00 8.50 -7.73
CA GLN A 185 4.61 9.78 -7.35
C GLN A 185 4.61 10.04 -5.84
N GLY A 186 5.78 10.38 -5.28
CA GLY A 186 5.95 10.70 -3.87
C GLY A 186 6.37 12.16 -3.68
N GLY A 187 6.00 12.75 -2.55
CA GLY A 187 6.38 14.10 -2.18
C GLY A 187 6.94 14.14 -0.76
N TYR A 188 7.91 15.02 -0.54
CA TYR A 188 8.57 15.23 0.75
C TYR A 188 8.58 16.72 1.11
N VAL A 189 8.59 17.00 2.41
CA VAL A 189 8.64 18.38 2.92
C VAL A 189 10.06 18.74 3.31
N THR A 190 10.61 19.78 2.68
CA THR A 190 11.93 20.33 3.01
C THR A 190 11.93 21.00 4.39
N SER A 191 13.12 21.33 4.91
CA SER A 191 13.23 22.09 6.16
C SER A 191 12.56 23.47 6.13
N ALA A 192 12.36 24.03 4.93
CA ALA A 192 11.65 25.29 4.72
C ALA A 192 10.12 25.14 4.66
N GLY A 193 9.59 23.91 4.75
CA GLY A 193 8.15 23.64 4.62
C GLY A 193 7.64 23.63 3.19
N ILE A 194 8.54 23.51 2.21
CA ILE A 194 8.18 23.41 0.81
C ILE A 194 7.98 21.94 0.48
N LEU A 195 6.86 21.61 -0.17
CA LEU A 195 6.63 20.31 -0.77
C LEU A 195 7.47 20.21 -2.05
N GLU A 196 8.39 19.25 -2.10
CA GLU A 196 9.05 18.88 -3.34
C GLU A 196 8.64 17.46 -3.73
N VAL A 197 8.42 17.28 -5.02
CA VAL A 197 8.01 16.01 -5.58
C VAL A 197 9.25 15.23 -5.99
N ASP A 198 9.36 14.01 -5.49
CA ASP A 198 10.37 13.05 -5.91
C ASP A 198 9.79 12.12 -6.97
N HIS A 199 10.25 12.29 -8.20
CA HIS A 199 9.90 11.43 -9.34
C HIS A 199 10.77 10.17 -9.42
N THR A 200 11.74 10.00 -8.52
CA THR A 200 12.73 8.90 -8.54
C THR A 200 12.52 7.89 -7.41
N ALA A 201 11.52 8.10 -6.56
CA ALA A 201 11.18 7.16 -5.48
C ALA A 201 10.91 5.77 -6.07
N SER A 202 11.74 4.79 -5.67
CA SER A 202 11.52 3.37 -5.99
C SER A 202 10.64 2.78 -4.91
N LEU A 203 9.56 2.12 -5.31
CA LEU A 203 8.47 1.79 -4.41
C LEU A 203 8.04 0.35 -4.59
N VAL A 204 7.66 -0.26 -3.48
CA VAL A 204 7.13 -1.62 -3.42
C VAL A 204 5.71 -1.49 -2.88
N GLY A 205 4.74 -1.60 -3.77
CA GLY A 205 3.33 -1.77 -3.39
C GLY A 205 3.06 -3.24 -3.11
N GLU A 206 2.33 -3.52 -2.04
CA GLU A 206 1.79 -4.86 -1.77
C GLU A 206 0.33 -4.90 -2.21
N GLY A 207 0.02 -5.79 -3.16
CA GLY A 207 -1.35 -6.08 -3.56
C GLY A 207 -2.02 -7.07 -2.60
N ILE A 208 -3.35 -7.06 -2.57
CA ILE A 208 -4.15 -8.10 -1.92
C ILE A 208 -4.59 -9.10 -2.98
N HIS A 209 -4.19 -10.34 -2.78
CA HIS A 209 -4.59 -11.42 -3.66
C HIS A 209 -5.81 -12.16 -3.08
N PHE A 210 -6.86 -12.28 -3.88
CA PHE A 210 -8.06 -13.08 -3.62
C PHE A 210 -7.87 -14.45 -4.30
N VAL A 211 -7.42 -15.40 -3.47
CA VAL A 211 -7.15 -16.84 -3.71
C VAL A 211 -5.96 -17.22 -4.62
N PRO A 212 -4.86 -17.75 -4.02
CA PRO A 212 -4.52 -19.16 -4.29
C PRO A 212 -4.18 -19.90 -2.97
N GLU A 213 -4.36 -21.20 -2.77
CA GLU A 213 -4.80 -22.36 -3.55
C GLU A 213 -5.26 -23.41 -2.50
N PRO A 214 -6.09 -24.42 -2.83
CA PRO A 214 -5.94 -25.73 -2.23
C PRO A 214 -4.96 -26.56 -3.06
N ALA A 215 -3.65 -26.52 -2.77
CA ALA A 215 -2.72 -27.55 -3.24
C ALA A 215 -2.29 -28.48 -2.12
N THR A 216 -3.15 -29.45 -1.80
CA THR A 216 -2.70 -30.85 -1.69
C THR A 216 -3.89 -31.80 -1.90
N ILE A 217 -3.98 -32.38 -3.10
CA ILE A 217 -4.58 -33.70 -3.29
C ILE A 217 -3.78 -34.66 -2.41
N THR A 218 -4.36 -35.16 -1.31
CA THR A 218 -3.82 -36.34 -0.64
C THR A 218 -4.02 -37.51 -1.60
N LEU A 219 -3.03 -37.76 -2.45
CA LEU A 219 -3.04 -38.87 -3.37
C LEU A 219 -3.01 -40.16 -2.54
N VAL A 220 -4.14 -40.85 -2.48
CA VAL A 220 -4.23 -42.24 -2.04
C VAL A 220 -3.33 -43.05 -2.98
N VAL A 221 -2.06 -43.23 -2.62
CA VAL A 221 -1.29 -44.33 -3.20
C VAL A 221 -1.83 -45.58 -2.57
N LEU A 222 -2.64 -46.28 -3.36
CA LEU A 222 -3.00 -47.67 -3.18
C LEU A 222 -1.83 -48.46 -2.57
N GLY A 223 -2.01 -48.90 -1.31
CA GLY A 223 -1.31 -50.08 -0.77
C GLY A 223 -1.84 -51.39 -1.36
N GLY A 224 -2.42 -51.35 -2.57
CA GLY A 224 -2.80 -52.51 -3.36
C GLY A 224 -1.83 -52.65 -4.52
N MET A 225 -1.03 -53.72 -4.48
CA MET A 225 -0.13 -54.23 -5.54
C MET A 225 1.34 -53.79 -5.54
N ALA A 226 2.09 -54.31 -4.58
CA ALA A 226 3.29 -55.11 -4.87
C ALA A 226 3.32 -56.21 -3.79
N ILE A 227 3.04 -57.48 -4.07
CA ILE A 227 4.01 -58.43 -4.60
C ILE A 227 3.22 -59.55 -5.30
N ALA A 228 3.12 -59.45 -6.63
CA ALA A 228 3.08 -60.65 -7.45
C ALA A 228 4.52 -60.99 -7.81
N ARG A 229 5.10 -62.00 -7.16
CA ARG A 229 5.94 -63.00 -7.82
C ARG A 229 6.40 -64.10 -6.86
N ARG A 230 5.90 -65.30 -7.18
CA ARG A 230 6.71 -66.51 -7.40
C ARG A 230 6.96 -67.40 -6.18
N ARG A 231 6.08 -68.38 -6.00
CA ARG A 231 6.51 -69.80 -5.94
C ARG A 231 5.46 -70.70 -6.61
N ILE A 232 5.76 -71.01 -7.88
CA ILE A 232 5.36 -72.25 -8.54
C ILE A 232 5.98 -73.40 -7.73
N ALA A 233 5.19 -74.39 -7.31
CA ALA A 233 5.44 -75.82 -7.57
C ALA A 233 4.50 -76.76 -6.78
N LYS A 234 3.98 -77.76 -7.51
CA LYS A 234 3.31 -79.02 -7.12
C LYS A 234 1.81 -78.89 -6.77
N ALA A 235 0.85 -79.32 -7.61
CA ALA A 235 0.55 -80.68 -8.11
C ALA A 235 0.38 -81.66 -6.92
N VAL A 236 -0.72 -82.39 -6.74
CA VAL A 236 -1.45 -83.34 -7.61
C VAL A 236 -2.77 -83.68 -6.90
N VAL A 237 -3.78 -84.07 -7.70
CA VAL A 237 -4.97 -84.92 -7.43
C VAL A 237 -5.17 -85.41 -6.00
#